data_AF-A0A0K2VI33-F1
#
_entry.id   AF-A0A0K2VI33-F1
#
_cell.length_a   1.000
_cell.length_b   1.000
_cell.length_c   1.000
_cell.angle_alpha   90.00
_cell.angle_beta   90.00
_cell.angle_gamma   90.00
#
_symmetry.space_group_name_H-M   'P 1'
#
loop_
_entity.id
_entity.type
_entity.pdbx_description
1 polymer ?
#
loop_
_entity_poly.entity_id
_entity_poly.type
_entity_poly.pdbx_seq_one_letter_code
_entity_poly.pdbx_strand_id
1 'polypeptide(L)'
;ADGNYEVTIMTKAVLHFSGRVVWNPPAIYKSSCEIDVEFFPFDEQKCFMKFGSWTYDGYMVDLRHINQKGSSSEIEIGMDLQEYYISTEWDVMTAPAVRNEKYYPCCEEPYPDIIFYLTLRRKSLFYTVNVIIPCVGI
;
A
#
# COMPACT_ATOMS: atom_id res chain seq x y z
N ALA A 1 -9.65 -6.44 6.71
CA ALA A 1 -8.28 -6.97 6.67
C ALA A 1 -8.33 -8.33 7.34
N ASP A 2 -7.52 -9.30 6.90
CA ASP A 2 -7.59 -10.70 7.36
C ASP A 2 -6.88 -10.98 8.70
N GLY A 3 -6.63 -9.93 9.51
CA GLY A 3 -6.07 -10.08 10.85
C GLY A 3 -4.57 -10.42 10.94
N ASN A 4 -3.87 -10.66 9.83
CA ASN A 4 -2.44 -10.94 9.82
C ASN A 4 -1.63 -9.66 9.50
N TYR A 5 -1.11 -9.02 10.55
CA TYR A 5 -0.39 -7.74 10.47
C TYR A 5 1.12 -7.90 10.57
N GLU A 6 1.59 -9.11 10.86
CA GLU A 6 2.99 -9.39 11.13
C GLU A 6 3.76 -9.79 9.86
N VAL A 7 5.06 -9.55 9.92
CA VAL A 7 6.01 -10.05 8.93
C VAL A 7 5.94 -11.57 8.88
N THR A 8 5.62 -12.13 7.71
CA THR A 8 5.41 -13.57 7.54
C THR A 8 6.71 -14.38 7.71
N ILE A 9 7.87 -13.78 7.45
CA ILE A 9 9.19 -14.42 7.55
C ILE A 9 10.18 -13.49 8.27
N MET A 10 10.60 -13.87 9.47
CA MET A 10 11.65 -13.15 10.20
C MET A 10 13.01 -13.37 9.54
N THR A 11 13.54 -12.33 8.90
CA THR A 11 14.87 -12.32 8.30
C THR A 11 15.90 -11.64 9.21
N LYS A 12 17.19 -11.85 8.92
CA LYS A 12 18.28 -11.21 9.66
C LYS A 12 18.35 -9.71 9.34
N ALA A 13 18.72 -8.91 10.34
CA ALA A 13 19.07 -7.50 10.15
C ALA A 13 20.56 -7.33 9.85
N VAL A 14 20.90 -6.30 9.07
CA VAL A 14 22.28 -5.91 8.75
C VAL A 14 22.68 -4.74 9.65
N LEU A 15 23.79 -4.92 10.36
CA LEU A 15 24.36 -3.93 11.28
C LEU A 15 25.57 -3.23 10.63
N HIS A 16 25.55 -1.91 10.65
CA HIS A 16 26.69 -1.08 10.23
C HIS A 16 27.45 -0.55 11.45
N PHE A 17 28.75 -0.28 11.30
CA PHE A 17 29.60 0.25 12.37
C PHE A 17 29.12 1.60 12.92
N SER A 18 28.34 2.37 12.16
CA SER A 18 27.75 3.65 12.57
C SER A 18 26.55 3.51 13.50
N GLY A 19 26.12 2.28 13.81
CA GLY A 19 24.89 1.98 14.55
C GLY A 19 23.64 1.94 13.68
N ARG A 20 23.75 2.16 12.36
CA ARG A 20 22.63 1.99 11.42
C ARG A 20 22.26 0.51 11.31
N VAL A 21 20.97 0.21 11.49
CA VAL A 21 20.38 -1.12 11.30
C VAL A 21 19.50 -1.09 10.06
N VAL A 22 19.66 -2.07 9.17
CA VAL A 22 18.83 -2.24 7.97
C VAL A 22 18.13 -3.59 8.06
N TRP A 23 16.80 -3.59 7.93
CA TRP A 23 15.99 -4.80 8.01
C TRP A 23 14.92 -4.78 6.93
N ASN A 24 15.01 -5.77 6.02
CA ASN A 24 14.16 -5.86 4.83
C ASN A 24 13.45 -7.22 4.82
N PRO A 25 12.39 -7.40 5.62
CA PRO A 25 11.64 -8.65 5.63
C PRO A 25 10.63 -8.72 4.48
N PRO A 26 10.46 -9.88 3.83
CA PRO A 26 9.34 -10.10 2.92
C PRO A 26 8.06 -10.33 3.72
N ALA A 27 6.95 -9.74 3.28
CA ALA A 27 5.64 -9.91 3.90
C ALA A 27 4.52 -9.98 2.86
N ILE A 28 3.50 -10.78 3.18
CA ILE A 28 2.27 -10.88 2.38
C ILE A 28 1.15 -10.18 3.17
N TYR A 29 0.71 -9.03 2.67
CA TYR A 29 -0.36 -8.25 3.30
C TYR A 29 -1.70 -8.45 2.60
N LYS A 30 -2.76 -8.59 3.40
CA LYS A 30 -4.15 -8.63 2.92
C LYS A 30 -4.89 -7.39 3.42
N SER A 31 -4.95 -6.36 2.57
CA SER A 31 -5.71 -5.15 2.85
C SER A 31 -7.21 -5.35 2.56
N SER A 32 -8.05 -4.51 3.18
CA SER A 32 -9.44 -4.35 2.75
C SER A 32 -9.54 -3.10 1.90
N CYS A 33 -10.03 -3.28 0.68
CA CYS A 33 -10.30 -2.20 -0.26
C CYS A 33 -11.77 -2.27 -0.63
N GLU A 34 -12.45 -1.13 -0.58
CA GLU A 34 -13.82 -1.02 -1.08
C GLU A 34 -13.77 -0.97 -2.61
N ILE A 35 -14.59 -1.79 -3.26
CA ILE A 35 -14.61 -1.94 -4.72
C ILE A 35 -15.86 -1.27 -5.26
N ASP A 36 -15.66 -0.37 -6.22
CA ASP A 36 -16.74 0.25 -6.98
C ASP A 36 -16.98 -0.52 -8.29
N VAL A 37 -18.21 -0.98 -8.52
CA VAL A 37 -18.58 -1.82 -9.67
C VAL A 37 -19.42 -1.08 -10.71
N GLU A 38 -19.60 0.24 -10.60
CA GLU A 38 -20.44 1.03 -11.51
C GLU A 38 -20.06 0.84 -13.00
N PHE A 39 -18.75 0.84 -13.29
CA PHE A 39 -18.22 0.74 -14.66
C PHE A 39 -17.63 -0.62 -15.01
N PHE A 40 -17.97 -1.68 -14.28
CA PHE A 40 -17.45 -3.02 -14.55
C PHE A 40 -17.72 -3.45 -16.01
N PRO A 41 -16.73 -4.03 -16.75
CA PRO A 41 -15.35 -4.40 -16.36
C PRO A 41 -14.27 -3.35 -16.73
N PHE A 42 -14.66 -2.10 -17.00
CA PHE A 42 -13.78 -0.99 -17.36
C PHE A 42 -13.48 -0.08 -16.16
N ASP A 43 -13.47 -0.67 -14.97
CA ASP A 43 -13.34 -0.01 -13.68
C ASP A 43 -11.89 0.32 -13.29
N GLU A 44 -11.75 1.38 -12.50
CA GLU A 44 -10.54 1.73 -11.76
C GLU A 44 -10.81 1.63 -10.26
N GLN A 45 -9.86 1.05 -9.53
CA GLN A 45 -9.97 0.83 -8.09
C GLN A 45 -8.86 1.57 -7.37
N LYS A 46 -9.22 2.26 -6.28
CA LYS A 46 -8.27 2.95 -5.41
C LYS A 46 -8.21 2.27 -4.06
N CYS A 47 -7.14 1.50 -3.86
CA CYS A 47 -6.89 0.79 -2.62
C CYS A 47 -5.79 1.47 -1.82
N PHE A 48 -5.78 1.25 -0.51
CA PHE A 48 -4.73 1.78 0.35
C PHE A 48 -4.24 0.75 1.36
N MET A 49 -3.00 0.93 1.80
CA MET A 49 -2.37 0.18 2.87
C MET A 49 -1.76 1.16 3.86
N LYS A 50 -2.15 1.05 5.13
CA LYS A 50 -1.68 1.93 6.19
C LYS A 50 -0.68 1.20 7.07
N PHE A 51 0.53 1.74 7.16
CA PHE A 51 1.58 1.24 8.05
C PHE A 51 1.85 2.26 9.15
N GLY A 52 2.02 1.77 10.37
CA GLY A 52 2.26 2.59 11.54
C GLY A 52 2.79 1.74 12.69
N SER A 53 3.38 2.40 13.67
CA SER A 53 3.75 1.74 14.93
C SER A 53 2.49 1.45 15.73
N TRP A 54 2.37 0.22 16.23
CA TRP A 54 1.31 -0.15 17.16
C TRP A 54 1.68 0.15 18.62
N THR A 55 2.97 -0.03 18.96
CA THR A 55 3.44 0.00 20.35
C THR A 55 3.92 1.37 20.80
N TYR A 56 4.60 2.09 19.91
CA TYR A 56 5.23 3.38 20.20
C TYR A 56 4.47 4.54 19.57
N ASP A 57 4.39 5.66 20.29
CA ASP A 57 3.88 6.94 19.82
C ASP A 57 4.94 7.72 19.00
N GLY A 58 4.53 8.88 18.48
CA GLY A 58 5.35 9.77 17.66
C GLY A 58 6.42 10.55 18.42
N TYR A 59 6.37 10.61 19.75
CA TYR A 59 7.46 11.18 20.56
C TYR A 59 8.61 10.17 20.72
N MET A 60 8.31 8.87 20.67
CA MET A 60 9.32 7.80 20.75
C MET A 60 9.86 7.40 19.37
N VAL A 61 8.98 7.28 18.36
CA VAL A 61 9.35 6.81 17.02
C VAL A 61 8.78 7.73 15.94
N ASP A 62 9.66 8.38 15.19
CA ASP A 62 9.30 9.13 13.99
C ASP A 62 9.42 8.23 12.74
N LEU A 63 8.28 7.79 12.21
CA LEU A 63 8.22 7.03 10.96
C LEU A 63 8.37 7.96 9.76
N ARG A 64 9.38 7.70 8.92
CA ARG A 64 9.64 8.46 7.69
C ARG A 64 9.82 7.55 6.48
N HIS A 65 9.30 8.01 5.35
CA HIS A 65 9.52 7.32 4.07
C HIS A 65 10.92 7.61 3.53
N ILE A 66 11.56 6.64 2.89
CA ILE A 66 12.95 6.75 2.39
C ILE A 66 13.08 7.89 1.35
N ASN A 67 12.05 8.08 0.54
CA ASN A 67 11.98 9.14 -0.49
C ASN A 67 11.35 10.45 -0.01
N GLN A 68 11.06 10.60 1.28
CA GLN A 68 10.44 11.81 1.82
C GLN A 68 11.40 13.00 1.73
N LYS A 69 11.00 14.08 1.04
CA LYS A 69 11.83 15.28 0.88
C LYS A 69 11.48 16.30 1.96
N GLY A 70 12.37 16.48 2.93
CA GLY A 70 12.20 17.48 4.00
C GLY A 70 10.92 17.23 4.82
N SER A 71 10.08 18.25 4.96
CA SER A 71 8.80 18.19 5.69
C SER A 71 7.58 17.92 4.81
N SER A 72 7.76 17.44 3.57
CA SER A 72 6.62 17.06 2.72
C SER A 72 5.92 15.82 3.28
N SER A 73 4.59 15.87 3.34
CA SER A 73 3.74 14.73 3.68
C SER A 73 3.47 13.84 2.46
N GLU A 74 3.48 14.42 1.26
CA GLU A 74 3.21 13.70 0.02
C GLU A 74 4.50 13.13 -0.58
N ILE A 75 4.45 11.85 -0.95
CA ILE A 75 5.54 11.12 -1.59
C ILE A 75 5.03 10.61 -2.94
N GLU A 76 5.54 11.19 -4.02
CA GLU A 76 5.17 10.80 -5.39
C GLU A 76 5.50 9.33 -5.68
N ILE A 77 6.72 8.89 -5.33
CA ILE A 77 7.19 7.51 -5.48
C ILE A 77 7.08 6.82 -4.12
N GLY A 78 5.87 6.34 -3.83
CA GLY A 78 5.56 5.61 -2.60
C GLY A 78 6.07 4.17 -2.63
N MET A 79 5.81 3.43 -3.70
CA MET A 79 6.30 2.06 -3.86
C MET A 79 7.26 1.96 -5.04
N ASP A 80 8.36 1.23 -4.84
CA ASP A 80 9.26 0.86 -5.93
C ASP A 80 8.67 -0.33 -6.70
N LEU A 81 8.46 -0.16 -8.00
CA LEU A 81 7.85 -1.14 -8.90
C LEU A 81 8.87 -1.71 -9.90
N GLN A 82 10.17 -1.45 -9.73
CA GLN A 82 11.21 -1.95 -10.65
C GLN A 82 11.24 -3.47 -10.78
N GLU A 83 11.02 -4.19 -9.67
CA GLU A 83 10.97 -5.66 -9.62
C GLU A 83 9.53 -6.20 -9.61
N TYR A 84 8.55 -5.39 -10.04
CA TYR A 84 7.14 -5.80 -10.05
C TYR A 84 6.86 -6.87 -11.10
N TYR A 85 6.26 -7.97 -10.67
CA TYR A 85 5.71 -8.99 -11.57
C TYR A 85 4.32 -8.59 -12.06
N ILE A 86 4.18 -8.41 -13.38
CA ILE A 86 2.96 -7.90 -14.02
C ILE A 86 1.76 -8.82 -13.76
N SER A 87 0.68 -8.25 -13.25
CA SER A 87 -0.58 -8.97 -13.05
C SER A 87 -1.33 -9.22 -14.37
N THR A 88 -2.01 -10.37 -14.43
CA THR A 88 -2.85 -10.78 -15.57
C THR A 88 -4.19 -10.07 -15.61
N GLU A 89 -4.66 -9.56 -14.47
CA GLU A 89 -6.00 -8.96 -14.34
C GLU A 89 -5.98 -7.45 -14.10
N TRP A 90 -4.88 -6.92 -13.56
CA TRP A 90 -4.80 -5.53 -13.11
C TRP A 90 -3.55 -4.86 -13.64
N ASP A 91 -3.69 -3.61 -14.08
CA ASP A 91 -2.59 -2.70 -14.35
C ASP A 91 -2.44 -1.74 -13.17
N VAL A 92 -1.22 -1.59 -12.66
CA VAL A 92 -0.90 -0.61 -11.62
C VAL A 92 -0.69 0.75 -12.28
N MET A 93 -1.60 1.68 -12.06
CA MET A 93 -1.57 3.02 -12.66
C MET A 93 -0.66 3.97 -11.89
N THR A 94 -0.87 4.06 -10.57
CA THR A 94 -0.10 4.95 -9.69
C THR A 94 0.04 4.35 -8.30
N ALA A 95 1.16 4.66 -7.65
CA ALA A 95 1.57 4.10 -6.36
C ALA A 95 2.13 5.15 -5.37
N PRO A 96 1.42 6.27 -5.10
CA PRO A 96 1.94 7.31 -4.20
C PRO A 96 1.81 6.90 -2.73
N ALA A 97 2.52 7.62 -1.85
CA ALA A 97 2.38 7.48 -0.42
C ALA A 97 2.17 8.84 0.26
N VAL A 98 1.50 8.82 1.42
CA VAL A 98 1.26 10.01 2.24
C VAL A 98 1.61 9.69 3.69
N ARG A 99 2.44 10.53 4.31
CA ARG A 99 2.72 10.50 5.75
C ARG A 99 1.72 11.36 6.49
N ASN A 100 1.09 10.81 7.51
CA ASN A 100 0.17 11.51 8.40
C ASN A 100 0.66 11.44 9.84
N GLU A 101 0.31 12.45 10.63
CA GLU A 101 0.40 12.41 12.09
C GLU A 101 -1.02 12.53 12.64
N LYS A 102 -1.52 11.45 13.24
CA LYS A 102 -2.89 11.39 13.71
C LYS A 102 -2.94 11.38 15.23
N TYR A 103 -3.79 12.23 15.78
CA TYR A 103 -4.19 12.18 17.19
C TYR A 103 -5.45 11.33 17.30
N TYR A 104 -5.39 10.27 18.10
CA TYR A 104 -6.52 9.38 18.33
C TYR A 104 -7.29 9.80 19.59
N PRO A 105 -8.62 9.65 19.65
CA PRO A 105 -9.39 10.07 20.83
C PRO A 105 -9.02 9.39 22.16
N CYS A 106 -8.27 8.28 22.11
CA CYS A 106 -7.80 7.59 23.31
C CYS A 106 -6.69 8.33 24.04
N CYS A 107 -5.93 9.17 23.33
CA CYS A 107 -4.54 9.45 23.65
C CYS A 107 -4.18 10.87 23.21
N GLU A 108 -3.36 11.59 23.99
CA GLU A 108 -2.97 12.97 23.67
C GLU A 108 -1.76 13.04 22.73
N GLU A 109 -1.05 11.92 22.57
CA GLU A 109 0.16 11.78 21.77
C GLU A 109 -0.16 11.60 20.27
N PRO A 110 0.71 12.10 19.37
CA PRO A 110 0.58 11.86 17.94
C PRO A 110 1.02 10.44 17.59
N TYR A 111 0.34 9.82 16.65
CA TYR A 111 0.73 8.54 16.05
C TYR A 111 1.05 8.76 14.57
N PRO A 112 2.34 8.67 14.17
CA PRO A 112 2.73 8.79 12.78
C PRO A 112 2.37 7.53 12.00
N ASP A 113 1.84 7.71 10.80
CA ASP A 113 1.53 6.64 9.87
C ASP A 113 1.89 7.02 8.43
N ILE A 114 2.13 6.00 7.61
CA ILE A 114 2.37 6.14 6.18
C ILE A 114 1.33 5.30 5.45
N ILE A 115 0.55 5.96 4.61
CA ILE A 115 -0.48 5.34 3.77
C ILE A 115 0.05 5.24 2.35
N PHE A 116 0.13 4.03 1.82
CA PHE A 116 0.44 3.77 0.42
C PHE A 116 -0.86 3.57 -0.34
N TYR A 117 -1.06 4.34 -1.40
CA TYR A 117 -2.20 4.21 -2.29
C TYR A 117 -1.80 3.40 -3.52
N LEU A 118 -2.64 2.44 -3.93
CA LEU A 118 -2.57 1.78 -5.22
C LEU A 118 -3.81 2.16 -6.03
N THR A 119 -3.58 2.78 -7.18
CA THR A 119 -4.63 2.91 -8.20
C THR A 119 -4.43 1.80 -9.23
N LEU A 120 -5.44 0.93 -9.34
CA LEU A 120 -5.44 -0.26 -10.18
C LEU A 120 -6.48 -0.11 -11.28
N ARG A 121 -6.17 -0.51 -12.50
CA ARG A 121 -7.11 -0.57 -13.62
C ARG A 121 -7.31 -2.01 -14.07
N ARG A 122 -8.55 -2.43 -14.29
CA ARG A 122 -8.85 -3.80 -14.71
C ARG A 122 -8.51 -4.01 -16.19
N LYS A 123 -7.92 -5.18 -16.51
CA LYS A 123 -7.79 -5.68 -17.88
C LYS A 123 -9.11 -6.30 -18.34
N SER A 124 -9.90 -5.52 -19.07
CA SER A 124 -11.28 -5.86 -19.44
C SER A 124 -11.44 -6.94 -20.53
N LEU A 125 -10.35 -7.36 -21.19
CA LEU A 125 -10.41 -8.23 -22.36
C LEU A 125 -11.13 -9.56 -22.08
N PHE A 126 -10.83 -10.20 -20.94
CA PHE A 126 -11.46 -11.47 -20.56
C PHE A 126 -12.98 -11.34 -20.42
N TYR A 127 -13.44 -10.30 -19.72
CA TYR A 127 -14.87 -10.05 -19.50
C TYR A 127 -15.58 -9.59 -20.77
N THR A 128 -14.90 -8.83 -21.62
CA THR A 128 -15.48 -8.36 -22.89
C THR A 128 -15.77 -9.55 -23.81
N VAL A 129 -14.80 -10.45 -23.99
CA VAL A 129 -14.94 -11.61 -24.89
C VAL A 129 -15.89 -12.68 -24.34
N ASN A 130 -15.83 -12.96 -23.04
CA ASN A 130 -16.57 -14.10 -22.47
C ASN A 130 -17.91 -13.72 -21.81
N VAL A 131 -18.13 -12.43 -21.50
CA VAL A 131 -19.37 -11.97 -20.85
C VAL A 131 -20.13 -11.00 -21.74
N ILE A 132 -19.51 -9.88 -22.14
CA ILE A 132 -20.21 -8.81 -22.88
C ILE A 132 -20.66 -9.29 -24.27
N ILE A 133 -19.76 -9.85 -25.09
CA ILE A 133 -20.08 -10.26 -26.46
C ILE A 133 -21.21 -11.31 -26.50
N PRO A 134 -21.18 -12.40 -25.71
CA PRO A 134 -22.29 -13.34 -25.65
C PRO A 134 -23.61 -12.71 -25.20
N CYS A 135 -23.61 -11.78 -24.25
CA CYS A 135 -24.83 -11.13 -23.77
C CYS A 135 -25.46 -10.18 -24.79
N VAL A 136 -24.65 -9.49 -25.61
CA VAL A 136 -25.14 -8.58 -26.67
C VAL A 136 -25.58 -9.34 -27.92
N GLY A 137 -25.02 -10.53 -28.16
CA GLY A 137 -25.34 -11.36 -29.33
C GLY A 137 -26.62 -12.20 -29.19
N ILE A 138 -27.29 -12.16 -28.05
CA ILE A 138 -28.61 -12.78 -27.80
C ILE A 138 -29.70 -11.75 -28.09
#